data_AF-A0A4Q6B622-F1
#
_entry.id   AF-A0A4Q6B622-F1
#
_cell.length_a   1.000
_cell.length_b   1.000
_cell.length_c   1.000
_cell.angle_alpha   90.00
_cell.angle_beta   90.00
_cell.angle_gamma   90.00
#
_symmetry.space_group_name_H-M   'P 1'
#
loop_
_entity.id
_entity.type
_entity.pdbx_description
1 polymer ?
#
loop_
_entity_poly.entity_id
_entity_poly.type
_entity_poly.pdbx_seq_one_letter_code
_entity_poly.pdbx_strand_id
1 'polypeptide(L)'
;DVTWLSRFTDATRQAAAYRAGRVLLAGDAAHVHYPAGGQGLNLGVQDAVNLGWKLAQVVRGHSPEGLLDTYQAERHPVAARVLQLTMAQAALNRSDARTAALRSVITDLLAMDEPRKRYAATMSGLDIHYELGVPGVASHPLLGRRMPDLELETTGGSRRVFQLLHGAEALLLVFGGAPLDHAPWADRVERIDVRYTGPWELPVLGSVAAPRAVLVRPDGYVAWVGEGSAGGLEGALTTWFGPANAA
;
A
#
# COMPACT_ATOMS: atom_id res chain seq x y z
N ASP A 1 -22.08 -36.42 12.49
CA ASP A 1 -21.26 -35.85 13.57
C ASP A 1 -20.76 -34.46 13.23
N VAL A 2 -20.72 -33.57 14.23
CA VAL A 2 -20.18 -32.21 14.09
C VAL A 2 -18.65 -32.28 14.17
N THR A 3 -17.96 -31.73 13.16
CA THR A 3 -16.48 -31.74 13.09
C THR A 3 -15.84 -30.47 13.64
N TRP A 4 -16.54 -29.33 13.67
CA TRP A 4 -16.08 -28.08 14.30
C TRP A 4 -17.23 -27.12 14.62
N LEU A 5 -17.12 -26.39 15.73
CA LEU A 5 -18.05 -25.34 16.15
C LEU A 5 -17.29 -24.20 16.84
N SER A 6 -17.61 -22.96 16.49
CA SER A 6 -16.98 -21.76 17.05
C SER A 6 -17.97 -20.61 17.22
N ARG A 7 -17.61 -19.61 18.04
CA ARG A 7 -18.39 -18.40 18.31
C ARG A 7 -17.48 -17.17 18.25
N PHE A 8 -17.98 -16.10 17.66
CA PHE A 8 -17.33 -14.79 17.60
C PHE A 8 -18.31 -13.67 17.93
N THR A 9 -17.79 -12.45 18.09
CA THR A 9 -18.57 -11.22 18.34
C THR A 9 -18.17 -10.15 17.32
N ASP A 10 -18.77 -8.97 17.41
CA ASP A 10 -18.46 -7.78 16.61
C ASP A 10 -17.55 -6.77 17.34
N ALA A 11 -16.80 -7.24 18.36
CA ALA A 11 -15.84 -6.41 19.07
C ALA A 11 -14.88 -5.71 18.08
N THR A 12 -14.90 -4.38 18.11
CA THR A 12 -14.12 -3.53 17.20
C THR A 12 -13.09 -2.77 18.03
N ARG A 13 -11.82 -3.18 17.97
CA ARG A 13 -10.73 -2.62 18.78
C ARG A 13 -9.47 -2.47 17.95
N GLN A 14 -8.70 -1.43 18.25
CA GLN A 14 -7.40 -1.16 17.63
C GLN A 14 -6.40 -0.76 18.71
N ALA A 15 -5.17 -1.23 18.61
CA ALA A 15 -4.07 -0.82 19.45
C ALA A 15 -3.81 0.69 19.30
N ALA A 16 -3.59 1.38 20.42
CA ALA A 16 -3.31 2.82 20.39
C ALA A 16 -1.95 3.14 19.75
N ALA A 17 -1.01 2.20 19.84
CA ALA A 17 0.29 2.25 19.20
C ALA A 17 0.62 0.89 18.59
N TYR A 18 1.15 0.89 17.38
CA TYR A 18 1.62 -0.32 16.68
C TYR A 18 3.09 -0.61 16.98
N ARG A 19 3.79 0.37 17.57
CA ARG A 19 5.18 0.25 18.01
C ARG A 19 5.35 0.89 19.39
N ALA A 20 6.03 0.19 20.28
CA ALA A 20 6.54 0.70 21.55
C ALA A 20 8.01 0.28 21.68
N GLY A 21 8.92 1.17 21.24
CA GLY A 21 10.34 0.87 21.17
C GLY A 21 10.63 -0.31 20.23
N ARG A 22 11.03 -1.45 20.80
CA ARG A 22 11.38 -2.70 20.07
C ARG A 22 10.22 -3.70 20.00
N VAL A 23 9.06 -3.38 20.56
CA VAL A 23 7.86 -4.22 20.50
C VAL A 23 6.92 -3.66 19.43
N LEU A 24 6.50 -4.51 18.50
CA LEU A 24 5.60 -4.14 17.40
C LEU A 24 4.43 -5.11 17.32
N LEU A 25 3.26 -4.62 16.91
CA LEU A 25 2.02 -5.40 16.77
C LEU A 25 1.58 -5.40 15.30
N ALA A 26 1.08 -6.54 14.81
CA ALA A 26 0.53 -6.71 13.46
C ALA A 26 -0.66 -7.67 13.48
N GLY A 27 -1.59 -7.54 12.51
CA GLY A 27 -2.78 -8.39 12.43
C GLY A 27 -3.68 -8.27 13.64
N ASP A 28 -4.30 -9.38 14.06
CA ASP A 28 -5.28 -9.40 15.16
C ASP A 28 -4.74 -8.89 16.52
N ALA A 29 -3.41 -8.90 16.72
CA ALA A 29 -2.80 -8.29 17.90
C ALA A 29 -2.90 -6.75 17.89
N ALA A 30 -2.97 -6.15 16.71
CA ALA A 30 -3.08 -4.71 16.50
C ALA A 30 -4.53 -4.25 16.26
N HIS A 31 -5.39 -5.10 15.69
CA HIS A 31 -6.78 -4.73 15.38
C HIS A 31 -7.69 -5.95 15.27
N VAL A 32 -8.88 -5.88 15.87
CA VAL A 32 -9.92 -6.90 15.74
C VAL A 32 -11.24 -6.24 15.36
N HIS A 33 -12.02 -6.91 14.53
CA HIS A 33 -13.31 -6.42 14.05
C HIS A 33 -14.23 -7.58 13.63
N TYR A 34 -15.50 -7.27 13.39
CA TYR A 34 -16.47 -8.24 12.86
C TYR A 34 -15.97 -8.81 11.51
N PRO A 35 -16.04 -10.14 11.26
CA PRO A 35 -15.45 -10.78 10.08
C PRO A 35 -16.23 -10.53 8.77
N ALA A 36 -16.97 -9.43 8.66
CA ALA A 36 -17.62 -9.03 7.43
C ALA A 36 -16.59 -8.77 6.31
N GLY A 37 -16.86 -9.29 5.11
CA GLY A 37 -16.06 -9.04 3.93
C GLY A 37 -14.65 -9.64 3.94
N GLY A 38 -14.32 -10.53 4.90
CA GLY A 38 -13.03 -11.24 4.93
C GLY A 38 -11.80 -10.35 5.14
N GLN A 39 -11.96 -9.19 5.78
CA GLN A 39 -10.92 -8.15 5.82
C GLN A 39 -9.76 -8.44 6.79
N GLY A 40 -10.00 -9.19 7.88
CA GLY A 40 -9.01 -9.34 8.96
C GLY A 40 -7.69 -9.95 8.49
N LEU A 41 -7.75 -11.12 7.83
CA LEU A 41 -6.56 -11.77 7.27
C LEU A 41 -5.85 -10.89 6.24
N ASN A 42 -6.60 -10.27 5.34
CA ASN A 42 -6.05 -9.39 4.30
C ASN A 42 -5.28 -8.21 4.91
N LEU A 43 -5.82 -7.63 5.97
CA LEU A 43 -5.21 -6.50 6.68
C LEU A 43 -3.92 -6.93 7.41
N GLY A 44 -3.96 -8.07 8.11
CA GLY A 44 -2.80 -8.62 8.80
C GLY A 44 -1.65 -9.01 7.87
N VAL A 45 -1.94 -9.60 6.70
CA VAL A 45 -0.92 -9.91 5.69
C VAL A 45 -0.27 -8.62 5.18
N GLN A 46 -1.06 -7.58 4.89
CA GLN A 46 -0.52 -6.30 4.43
C GLN A 46 0.30 -5.57 5.51
N ASP A 47 -0.07 -5.70 6.79
CA ASP A 47 0.75 -5.19 7.89
C ASP A 47 2.11 -5.90 7.94
N ALA A 48 2.13 -7.23 7.82
CA ALA A 48 3.35 -8.00 7.80
C ALA A 48 4.25 -7.64 6.61
N VAL A 49 3.68 -7.47 5.41
CA VAL A 49 4.42 -7.05 4.21
C VAL A 49 4.98 -5.63 4.38
N ASN A 50 4.21 -4.70 4.94
CA ASN A 50 4.68 -3.34 5.21
C ASN A 50 5.80 -3.29 6.26
N LEU A 51 5.68 -4.08 7.33
CA LEU A 51 6.62 -4.09 8.44
C LEU A 51 7.90 -4.87 8.11
N GLY A 52 7.80 -6.00 7.41
CA GLY A 52 8.89 -6.96 7.24
C GLY A 52 10.14 -6.34 6.62
N TRP A 53 9.99 -5.59 5.53
CA TRP A 53 11.12 -4.96 4.85
C TRP A 53 11.73 -3.81 5.66
N LYS A 54 10.90 -3.01 6.35
CA LYS A 54 11.34 -1.91 7.21
C LYS A 54 12.15 -2.43 8.39
N LEU A 55 11.66 -3.49 9.03
CA LEU A 55 12.34 -4.14 10.13
C LEU A 55 13.67 -4.76 9.68
N ALA A 56 13.69 -5.41 8.51
CA ALA A 56 14.92 -5.94 7.94
C ALA A 56 15.96 -4.83 7.68
N GLN A 57 15.56 -3.69 7.12
CA GLN A 57 16.46 -2.55 6.88
C GLN A 57 17.06 -1.97 8.16
N VAL A 58 16.25 -1.84 9.22
CA VAL A 58 16.73 -1.34 10.52
C VAL A 58 17.64 -2.35 11.21
N VAL A 59 17.27 -3.64 11.21
CA VAL A 59 18.10 -4.70 11.82
C VAL A 59 19.45 -4.85 11.12
N ARG A 60 19.50 -4.67 9.79
CA ARG A 60 20.74 -4.68 9.00
C ARG A 60 21.58 -3.40 9.16
N GLY A 61 21.04 -2.37 9.82
CA GLY A 61 21.72 -1.09 9.99
C GLY A 61 21.73 -0.20 8.75
N HIS A 62 20.95 -0.54 7.72
CA HIS A 62 20.85 0.27 6.50
C HIS A 62 20.03 1.54 6.72
N SER A 63 18.93 1.44 7.47
CA SER A 63 18.01 2.55 7.72
C SER A 63 17.94 2.90 9.22
N PRO A 64 17.69 4.17 9.56
CA PRO A 64 17.51 4.58 10.95
C PRO A 64 16.22 4.00 11.54
N GLU A 65 16.13 3.92 12.88
CA GLU A 65 14.93 3.44 13.58
C GLU A 65 13.67 4.24 13.22
N GLY A 66 13.79 5.49 12.77
CA GLY A 66 12.68 6.32 12.29
C GLY A 66 11.90 5.71 11.11
N LEU A 67 12.52 4.82 10.31
CA LEU A 67 11.80 4.10 9.25
C LEU A 67 10.67 3.25 9.83
N LEU A 68 10.85 2.66 11.02
CA LEU A 68 9.81 1.86 11.67
C LEU A 68 8.64 2.70 12.20
N ASP A 69 8.81 4.00 12.42
CA ASP A 69 7.69 4.88 12.83
C ASP A 69 6.68 5.06 11.69
N THR A 70 7.15 4.93 10.44
CA THR A 70 6.26 4.93 9.27
C THR A 70 5.30 3.74 9.25
N TYR A 71 5.61 2.62 9.92
CA TYR A 71 4.68 1.48 10.01
C TYR A 71 3.37 1.88 10.67
N GLN A 72 3.43 2.59 11.80
CA GLN A 72 2.22 3.09 12.45
C GLN A 72 1.54 4.17 11.60
N ALA A 73 2.31 5.15 11.10
CA ALA A 73 1.76 6.24 10.31
C ALA A 73 1.00 5.73 9.06
N GLU A 74 1.47 4.65 8.45
CA GLU A 74 0.87 4.07 7.25
C GLU A 74 -0.26 3.08 7.57
N ARG A 75 -0.09 2.19 8.55
CA ARG A 75 -1.00 1.04 8.75
C ARG A 75 -2.11 1.30 9.75
N HIS A 76 -1.90 2.22 10.70
CA HIS A 76 -2.93 2.56 11.70
C HIS A 76 -4.18 3.20 11.06
N PRO A 77 -4.07 4.20 10.16
CA PRO A 77 -5.24 4.77 9.50
C PRO A 77 -5.99 3.78 8.60
N VAL A 78 -5.27 2.85 7.96
CA VAL A 78 -5.88 1.80 7.11
C VAL A 78 -6.76 0.89 7.94
N ALA A 79 -6.24 0.39 9.07
CA ALA A 79 -7.03 -0.45 9.97
C ALA A 79 -8.23 0.31 10.58
N ALA A 80 -8.04 1.57 10.99
CA ALA A 80 -9.13 2.40 11.50
C ALA A 80 -10.30 2.52 10.51
N ARG A 81 -9.98 2.70 9.21
CA ARG A 81 -10.98 2.73 8.14
C ARG A 81 -11.70 1.39 7.95
N VAL A 82 -11.00 0.26 8.04
CA VAL A 82 -11.60 -1.08 7.96
C VAL A 82 -12.53 -1.35 9.16
N LEU A 83 -12.12 -0.95 10.37
CA LEU A 83 -12.95 -1.04 11.57
C LEU A 83 -14.23 -0.22 11.41
N GLN A 84 -14.14 1.00 10.89
CA GLN A 84 -15.31 1.83 10.61
C GLN A 84 -16.25 1.17 9.59
N LEU A 85 -15.70 0.62 8.50
CA LEU A 85 -16.48 -0.05 7.46
C LEU A 85 -17.20 -1.29 8.01
N THR A 86 -16.52 -2.12 8.79
CA THR A 86 -17.09 -3.35 9.33
C THR A 86 -18.15 -3.08 10.40
N MET A 87 -18.02 -2.02 11.20
CA MET A 87 -19.10 -1.52 12.06
C MET A 87 -20.33 -1.09 11.26
N ALA A 88 -20.15 -0.36 10.15
CA ALA A 88 -21.25 0.03 9.27
C ALA A 88 -21.95 -1.19 8.65
N GLN A 89 -21.18 -2.20 8.23
CA GLN A 89 -21.72 -3.46 7.71
C GLN A 89 -22.50 -4.24 8.77
N ALA A 90 -21.99 -4.32 10.01
CA ALA A 90 -22.68 -4.95 11.12
C ALA A 90 -24.03 -4.26 11.40
N ALA A 91 -24.06 -2.93 11.39
CA ALA A 91 -25.29 -2.15 11.54
C ALA A 91 -26.30 -2.43 10.40
N LEU A 92 -25.83 -2.55 9.15
CA LEU A 92 -26.67 -2.87 8.00
C LEU A 92 -27.21 -4.31 8.00
N ASN A 93 -26.66 -5.21 8.81
CA ASN A 93 -27.13 -6.59 8.93
C ASN A 93 -28.28 -6.78 9.93
N ARG A 94 -28.73 -5.71 10.61
CA ARG A 94 -29.85 -5.81 11.55
C ARG A 94 -31.16 -6.15 10.84
N SER A 95 -31.98 -6.97 11.51
CA SER A 95 -33.27 -7.45 11.02
C SER A 95 -34.42 -6.57 11.50
N ASP A 96 -34.46 -5.30 11.07
CA ASP A 96 -35.56 -4.38 11.37
C ASP A 96 -35.96 -3.55 10.14
N ALA A 97 -37.20 -3.03 10.14
CA ALA A 97 -37.77 -2.34 8.98
C ALA A 97 -37.01 -1.06 8.58
N ARG A 98 -36.42 -0.34 9.55
CA ARG A 98 -35.62 0.86 9.27
C ARG A 98 -34.31 0.50 8.59
N THR A 99 -33.64 -0.54 9.08
CA THR A 99 -32.42 -1.08 8.46
C THR A 99 -32.71 -1.65 7.07
N ALA A 100 -33.86 -2.32 6.86
CA ALA A 100 -34.25 -2.80 5.54
C ALA A 100 -34.44 -1.67 4.52
N ALA A 101 -35.11 -0.58 4.90
CA ALA A 101 -35.26 0.59 4.05
C ALA A 101 -33.90 1.25 3.72
N LEU A 102 -33.03 1.41 4.72
CA LEU A 102 -31.66 1.91 4.50
C LEU A 102 -30.87 1.03 3.55
N ARG A 103 -30.96 -0.30 3.70
CA ARG A 103 -30.29 -1.26 2.82
C ARG A 103 -30.72 -1.09 1.37
N SER A 104 -32.02 -0.86 1.11
CA SER A 104 -32.53 -0.58 -0.24
C SER A 104 -31.85 0.63 -0.86
N VAL A 105 -31.76 1.75 -0.12
CA VAL A 105 -31.10 2.97 -0.59
C VAL A 105 -29.61 2.72 -0.90
N ILE A 106 -28.91 2.01 -0.02
CA ILE A 106 -27.49 1.66 -0.24
C ILE A 106 -27.33 0.75 -1.45
N THR A 107 -28.23 -0.22 -1.66
CA THR A 107 -28.24 -1.08 -2.84
C THR A 107 -28.43 -0.27 -4.12
N ASP A 108 -29.35 0.70 -4.13
CA ASP A 108 -29.56 1.57 -5.30
C ASP A 108 -28.33 2.43 -5.61
N LEU A 109 -27.66 2.95 -4.57
CA LEU A 109 -26.38 3.67 -4.74
C LEU A 109 -25.29 2.75 -5.31
N LEU A 110 -25.19 1.52 -4.82
CA LEU A 110 -24.21 0.53 -5.31
C LEU A 110 -24.54 -0.02 -6.70
N ALA A 111 -25.74 0.26 -7.25
CA ALA A 111 -26.05 -0.01 -8.65
C ALA A 111 -25.41 1.03 -9.59
N MET A 112 -25.02 2.21 -9.07
CA MET A 112 -24.29 3.23 -9.81
C MET A 112 -22.80 2.88 -9.92
N ASP A 113 -22.15 3.33 -10.99
CA ASP A 113 -20.79 2.91 -11.30
C ASP A 113 -19.74 3.43 -10.30
N GLU A 114 -19.75 4.74 -10.01
CA GLU A 114 -18.74 5.37 -9.15
C GLU A 114 -18.81 4.92 -7.67
N PRO A 115 -20.00 4.90 -7.01
CA PRO A 115 -20.10 4.36 -5.65
C PRO A 115 -19.67 2.89 -5.56
N ARG A 116 -20.05 2.07 -6.54
CA ARG A 116 -19.65 0.66 -6.62
C ARG A 116 -18.14 0.50 -6.75
N LYS A 117 -17.49 1.26 -7.63
CA LYS A 117 -16.03 1.25 -7.82
C LYS A 117 -15.29 1.62 -6.53
N ARG A 118 -15.71 2.70 -5.85
CA ARG A 118 -15.11 3.13 -4.57
C ARG A 118 -15.28 2.07 -3.48
N TYR A 119 -16.47 1.51 -3.36
CA TYR A 119 -16.74 0.46 -2.37
C TYR A 119 -15.93 -0.81 -2.64
N ALA A 120 -15.86 -1.26 -3.91
CA ALA A 120 -15.06 -2.42 -4.31
C ALA A 120 -13.56 -2.19 -4.07
N ALA A 121 -13.05 -0.99 -4.33
CA ALA A 121 -11.66 -0.66 -4.09
C ALA A 121 -11.33 -0.63 -2.58
N THR A 122 -12.25 -0.11 -1.76
CA THR A 122 -12.12 -0.17 -0.29
C THR A 122 -12.08 -1.61 0.19
N MET A 123 -12.99 -2.46 -0.32
CA MET A 123 -13.09 -3.87 0.10
C MET A 123 -11.92 -4.73 -0.36
N SER A 124 -11.27 -4.37 -1.47
CA SER A 124 -10.07 -5.06 -1.97
C SER A 124 -8.77 -4.46 -1.43
N GLY A 125 -8.83 -3.32 -0.73
CA GLY A 125 -7.66 -2.56 -0.30
C GLY A 125 -6.84 -1.97 -1.46
N LEU A 126 -7.42 -1.87 -2.66
CA LEU A 126 -6.75 -1.31 -3.84
C LEU A 126 -6.76 0.22 -3.85
N ASP A 127 -7.56 0.85 -2.99
CA ASP A 127 -7.57 2.30 -2.80
C ASP A 127 -6.61 2.80 -1.70
N ILE A 128 -5.87 1.90 -1.04
CA ILE A 128 -4.90 2.27 -0.01
C ILE A 128 -3.85 3.19 -0.61
N HIS A 129 -3.65 4.33 0.06
CA HIS A 129 -2.74 5.39 -0.30
C HIS A 129 -2.04 5.89 0.96
N TYR A 130 -0.71 5.82 0.97
CA TYR A 130 0.09 6.44 2.01
C TYR A 130 0.34 7.90 1.65
N GLU A 131 0.07 8.81 2.58
CA GLU A 131 0.26 10.25 2.36
C GLU A 131 1.76 10.56 2.33
N LEU A 132 2.32 10.56 1.12
CA LEU A 132 3.71 10.90 0.84
C LEU A 132 3.78 12.22 0.07
N GLY A 133 4.91 12.93 0.20
CA GLY A 133 5.15 14.21 -0.46
C GLY A 133 5.05 15.40 0.49
N VAL A 134 5.16 16.61 -0.07
CA VAL A 134 5.09 17.85 0.71
C VAL A 134 3.63 18.30 0.80
N PRO A 135 3.07 18.53 2.00
CA PRO A 135 1.70 19.03 2.13
C PRO A 135 1.46 20.30 1.33
N GLY A 136 0.37 20.33 0.56
CA GLY A 136 0.01 21.48 -0.28
C GLY A 136 0.77 21.57 -1.61
N VAL A 137 1.69 20.66 -1.89
CA VAL A 137 2.38 20.56 -3.19
C VAL A 137 1.74 19.42 -3.99
N ALA A 138 1.30 19.73 -5.20
CA ALA A 138 0.77 18.71 -6.11
C ALA A 138 1.85 17.68 -6.43
N SER A 139 1.53 16.41 -6.28
CA SER A 139 2.40 15.27 -6.62
C SER A 139 1.72 14.38 -7.65
N HIS A 140 2.52 13.60 -8.37
CA HIS A 140 2.00 12.60 -9.30
C HIS A 140 1.01 11.64 -8.59
N PRO A 141 -0.16 11.30 -9.19
CA PRO A 141 -1.21 10.49 -8.53
C PRO A 141 -0.80 9.10 -8.05
N LEU A 142 0.29 8.56 -8.62
CA LEU A 142 0.86 7.25 -8.28
C LEU A 142 1.66 7.27 -6.97
N LEU A 143 2.16 8.43 -6.53
CA LEU A 143 2.95 8.55 -5.30
C LEU A 143 2.14 8.00 -4.11
N GLY A 144 2.77 7.19 -3.26
CA GLY A 144 2.12 6.59 -2.08
C GLY A 144 1.12 5.48 -2.40
N ARG A 145 0.89 5.12 -3.67
CA ARG A 145 -0.04 4.06 -4.08
C ARG A 145 0.72 2.81 -4.52
N ARG A 146 0.00 1.69 -4.59
CA ARG A 146 0.52 0.44 -5.12
C ARG A 146 0.84 0.60 -6.60
N MET A 147 2.03 0.15 -7.00
CA MET A 147 2.44 0.08 -8.39
C MET A 147 1.53 -0.91 -9.15
N PRO A 148 0.97 -0.54 -10.32
CA PRO A 148 0.21 -1.48 -11.14
C PRO A 148 1.08 -2.65 -11.64
N ASP A 149 0.47 -3.82 -11.83
CA ASP A 149 1.15 -4.99 -12.40
C ASP A 149 1.30 -4.90 -13.91
N LEU A 150 2.11 -3.92 -14.34
CA LEU A 150 2.39 -3.65 -15.74
C LEU A 150 3.29 -4.76 -16.31
N GLU A 151 3.04 -5.10 -17.57
CA GLU A 151 3.94 -5.93 -18.36
C GLU A 151 5.00 -5.04 -19.00
N LEU A 152 6.21 -5.08 -18.43
CA LEU A 152 7.34 -4.23 -18.79
C LEU A 152 8.27 -4.95 -19.77
N GLU A 153 8.73 -4.23 -20.79
CA GLU A 153 9.82 -4.68 -21.63
C GLU A 153 11.16 -4.30 -20.98
N THR A 154 11.97 -5.31 -20.65
CA THR A 154 13.32 -5.14 -20.11
C THR A 154 14.36 -5.63 -21.13
N THR A 155 15.65 -5.39 -20.87
CA THR A 155 16.74 -5.96 -21.68
C THR A 155 16.73 -7.49 -21.68
N GLY A 156 16.20 -8.13 -20.62
CA GLY A 156 16.05 -9.58 -20.48
C GLY A 156 14.71 -10.13 -20.99
N GLY A 157 13.87 -9.32 -21.63
CA GLY A 157 12.54 -9.70 -22.13
C GLY A 157 11.38 -9.15 -21.31
N SER A 158 10.16 -9.58 -21.66
CA SER A 158 8.92 -9.14 -20.99
C SER A 158 8.81 -9.70 -19.57
N ARG A 159 8.53 -8.82 -18.59
CA ARG A 159 8.36 -9.18 -17.18
C ARG A 159 7.28 -8.33 -16.54
N ARG A 160 6.46 -8.94 -15.68
CA ARG A 160 5.47 -8.22 -14.88
C ARG A 160 6.10 -7.57 -13.66
N VAL A 161 5.65 -6.38 -13.27
CA VAL A 161 6.14 -5.66 -12.07
C VAL A 161 6.12 -6.57 -10.84
N PHE A 162 5.04 -7.32 -10.62
CA PHE A 162 4.95 -8.17 -9.43
C PHE A 162 5.97 -9.31 -9.43
N GLN A 163 6.40 -9.78 -10.61
CA GLN A 163 7.48 -10.76 -10.71
C GLN A 163 8.84 -10.17 -10.35
N LEU A 164 9.05 -8.87 -10.56
CA LEU A 164 10.27 -8.17 -10.15
C LEU A 164 10.31 -8.00 -8.62
N LEU A 165 9.16 -7.77 -7.99
CA LEU A 165 9.04 -7.61 -6.54
C LEU A 165 9.22 -8.91 -5.74
N HIS A 166 9.27 -10.09 -6.39
CA HIS A 166 9.52 -11.36 -5.70
C HIS A 166 10.88 -11.42 -4.98
N GLY A 167 11.86 -10.61 -5.41
CA GLY A 167 13.14 -10.48 -4.72
C GLY A 167 13.05 -9.76 -3.37
N ALA A 168 11.92 -9.11 -3.05
CA ALA A 168 11.75 -8.23 -1.90
C ALA A 168 12.79 -7.09 -1.83
N GLU A 169 13.27 -6.66 -3.00
CA GLU A 169 14.18 -5.53 -3.18
C GLU A 169 13.40 -4.30 -3.68
N ALA A 170 13.97 -3.13 -3.44
CA ALA A 170 13.41 -1.89 -3.97
C ALA A 170 13.78 -1.73 -5.45
N LEU A 171 12.87 -1.18 -6.25
CA LEU A 171 13.06 -1.02 -7.69
C LEU A 171 13.07 0.45 -8.07
N LEU A 172 14.08 0.89 -8.81
CA LEU A 172 14.06 2.15 -9.55
C LEU A 172 13.78 1.83 -11.03
N LEU A 173 12.51 1.92 -11.42
CA LEU A 173 12.09 1.68 -12.81
C LEU A 173 12.23 2.97 -13.62
N VAL A 174 12.99 2.94 -14.71
CA VAL A 174 13.26 4.12 -15.54
C VAL A 174 12.68 3.95 -16.94
N PHE A 175 11.70 4.78 -17.26
CA PHE A 175 10.98 4.79 -18.53
C PHE A 175 11.64 5.79 -19.50
N GLY A 176 12.44 5.28 -20.44
CA GLY A 176 13.07 6.10 -21.47
C GLY A 176 14.49 6.61 -21.14
N GLY A 177 15.19 5.95 -20.21
CA GLY A 177 16.65 6.11 -20.05
C GLY A 177 17.12 7.41 -19.42
N ALA A 178 16.32 8.03 -18.55
CA ALA A 178 16.75 9.23 -17.82
C ALA A 178 18.02 8.95 -16.98
N PRO A 179 19.03 9.85 -17.01
CA PRO A 179 20.24 9.71 -16.20
C PRO A 179 19.88 10.04 -14.75
N LEU A 180 19.55 9.00 -13.98
CA LEU A 180 19.25 9.08 -12.55
C LEU A 180 20.36 8.37 -11.81
N ASP A 181 21.11 9.12 -11.01
CA ASP A 181 22.13 8.55 -10.14
C ASP A 181 21.46 7.85 -8.95
N HIS A 182 21.83 6.59 -8.76
CA HIS A 182 21.44 5.75 -7.63
C HIS A 182 22.64 4.93 -7.13
N ALA A 183 23.84 5.16 -7.66
CA ALA A 183 25.02 4.34 -7.39
C ALA A 183 25.31 4.19 -5.88
N PRO A 184 25.13 5.20 -5.02
CA PRO A 184 25.34 5.05 -3.58
C PRO A 184 24.33 4.13 -2.85
N TRP A 185 23.28 3.65 -3.54
CA TRP A 185 22.25 2.74 -3.04
C TRP A 185 22.11 1.46 -3.87
N ALA A 186 23.03 1.18 -4.80
CA ALA A 186 22.93 0.03 -5.71
C ALA A 186 22.94 -1.33 -5.01
N ASP A 187 23.34 -1.39 -3.74
CA ASP A 187 23.28 -2.57 -2.87
C ASP A 187 21.90 -2.84 -2.26
N ARG A 188 20.99 -1.87 -2.36
CA ARG A 188 19.66 -1.87 -1.71
C ARG A 188 18.51 -1.58 -2.69
N VAL A 189 18.82 -0.96 -3.83
CA VAL A 189 17.86 -0.53 -4.85
C VAL A 189 18.34 -1.00 -6.21
N GLU A 190 17.56 -1.90 -6.84
CA GLU A 190 17.80 -2.36 -8.19
C GLU A 190 17.26 -1.34 -9.20
N ARG A 191 18.13 -0.79 -10.05
CA ARG A 191 17.70 0.03 -11.19
C ARG A 191 17.41 -0.87 -12.39
N ILE A 192 16.25 -0.66 -13.02
CA ILE A 192 15.87 -1.34 -14.25
C ILE A 192 15.39 -0.31 -15.27
N ASP A 193 16.08 -0.24 -16.41
CA ASP A 193 15.60 0.50 -17.58
C ASP A 193 14.53 -0.32 -18.30
N VAL A 194 13.34 0.26 -18.43
CA VAL A 194 12.14 -0.43 -18.91
C VAL A 194 11.41 0.37 -19.98
N ARG A 195 10.62 -0.33 -20.80
CA ARG A 195 9.63 0.28 -21.68
C ARG A 195 8.25 -0.27 -21.34
N TYR A 196 7.25 0.58 -21.50
CA TYR A 196 5.85 0.21 -21.37
C TYR A 196 5.03 1.06 -22.32
N THR A 197 4.26 0.40 -23.19
CA THR A 197 3.36 1.05 -24.13
C THR A 197 1.95 0.60 -23.81
N GLY A 198 1.29 1.33 -22.91
CA GLY A 198 -0.06 1.00 -22.46
C GLY A 198 -0.61 2.05 -21.50
N PRO A 199 -1.89 1.93 -21.12
CA PRO A 199 -2.54 2.89 -20.26
C PRO A 199 -2.04 2.75 -18.81
N TRP A 200 -1.85 3.89 -18.14
CA TRP A 200 -1.57 3.94 -16.72
C TRP A 200 -2.89 4.08 -15.97
N GLU A 201 -3.51 2.96 -15.65
CA GLU A 201 -4.78 2.90 -14.92
C GLU A 201 -4.53 2.63 -13.44
N LEU A 202 -5.03 3.52 -12.58
CA LEU A 202 -5.02 3.31 -11.14
C LEU A 202 -6.43 2.97 -10.64
N PRO A 203 -6.57 2.02 -9.69
CA PRO A 203 -7.84 1.78 -9.03
C PRO A 203 -8.44 3.08 -8.50
N VAL A 204 -9.74 3.29 -8.73
CA VAL A 204 -10.52 4.49 -8.35
C VAL A 204 -10.19 5.75 -9.14
N LEU A 205 -8.92 6.03 -9.44
CA LEU A 205 -8.54 7.28 -10.12
C LEU A 205 -8.66 7.20 -11.64
N GLY A 206 -8.63 6.00 -12.22
CA GLY A 206 -8.64 5.80 -13.67
C GLY A 206 -7.30 6.16 -14.30
N SER A 207 -7.34 6.66 -15.53
CA SER A 207 -6.16 6.99 -16.32
C SER A 207 -5.37 8.14 -15.70
N VAL A 208 -4.06 7.94 -15.53
CA VAL A 208 -3.11 8.96 -15.08
C VAL A 208 -2.00 9.15 -16.10
N ALA A 209 -1.22 10.23 -15.95
CA ALA A 209 -0.05 10.46 -16.80
C ALA A 209 1.00 9.36 -16.59
N ALA A 210 1.75 9.04 -17.66
CA ALA A 210 2.87 8.11 -17.57
C ALA A 210 4.06 8.79 -16.88
N PRO A 211 4.63 8.21 -15.80
CA PRO A 211 5.85 8.71 -15.18
C PRO A 211 7.08 8.44 -16.05
N ARG A 212 8.16 9.21 -15.85
CA ARG A 212 9.48 8.95 -16.47
C ARG A 212 10.33 8.01 -15.65
N ALA A 213 10.11 7.96 -14.35
CA ALA A 213 10.69 6.97 -13.47
C ALA A 213 9.83 6.80 -12.21
N VAL A 214 9.92 5.64 -11.56
CA VAL A 214 9.28 5.40 -10.26
C VAL A 214 10.22 4.64 -9.35
N LEU A 215 10.25 5.03 -8.08
CA LEU A 215 10.90 4.29 -7.01
C LEU A 215 9.83 3.46 -6.29
N VAL A 216 9.89 2.15 -6.41
CA VAL A 216 8.96 1.19 -5.80
C VAL A 216 9.63 0.55 -4.59
N ARG A 217 8.95 0.62 -3.45
CA ARG A 217 9.37 -0.05 -2.21
C ARG A 217 9.21 -1.57 -2.31
N PRO A 218 9.87 -2.36 -1.45
CA PRO A 218 9.69 -3.81 -1.40
C PRO A 218 8.25 -4.28 -1.17
N ASP A 219 7.40 -3.45 -0.57
CA ASP A 219 5.96 -3.72 -0.38
C ASP A 219 5.08 -3.31 -1.59
N GLY A 220 5.69 -2.89 -2.70
CA GLY A 220 5.02 -2.52 -3.95
C GLY A 220 4.43 -1.12 -3.97
N TYR A 221 4.64 -0.30 -2.94
CA TYR A 221 4.18 1.09 -2.92
C TYR A 221 5.22 2.04 -3.51
N VAL A 222 4.74 3.04 -4.27
CA VAL A 222 5.61 4.01 -4.92
C VAL A 222 6.04 5.09 -3.94
N ALA A 223 7.35 5.19 -3.70
CA ALA A 223 7.99 6.13 -2.79
C ALA A 223 8.40 7.45 -3.44
N TRP A 224 8.59 7.46 -4.76
CA TRP A 224 8.94 8.64 -5.54
C TRP A 224 8.54 8.45 -7.01
N VAL A 225 8.22 9.56 -7.67
CA VAL A 225 7.90 9.59 -9.10
C VAL A 225 8.74 10.68 -9.77
N GLY A 226 9.43 10.31 -10.85
CA GLY A 226 10.18 11.23 -11.69
C GLY A 226 9.36 11.72 -12.87
N GLU A 227 9.20 13.04 -12.97
CA GLU A 227 8.47 13.71 -14.06
C GLU A 227 9.42 14.51 -14.96
N GLY A 228 10.60 13.95 -15.24
CA GLY A 228 11.61 14.55 -16.13
C GLY A 228 12.76 15.28 -15.43
N SER A 229 12.84 15.21 -14.09
CA SER A 229 14.02 15.61 -13.32
C SER A 229 14.35 14.55 -12.26
N ALA A 230 15.58 14.59 -11.74
CA ALA A 230 16.00 13.80 -10.57
C ALA A 230 15.59 14.45 -9.23
N GLY A 231 14.80 15.52 -9.27
CA GLY A 231 14.39 16.27 -8.08
C GLY A 231 13.74 15.38 -7.03
N GLY A 232 14.27 15.42 -5.81
CA GLY A 232 13.76 14.64 -4.68
C GLY A 232 14.11 13.15 -4.68
N LEU A 233 14.79 12.61 -5.71
CA LEU A 233 15.18 11.20 -5.74
C LEU A 233 16.13 10.84 -4.59
N GLU A 234 17.18 11.63 -4.39
CA GLU A 234 18.15 11.42 -3.30
C GLU A 234 17.48 11.46 -1.92
N GLY A 235 16.56 12.41 -1.72
CA GLY A 235 15.77 12.52 -0.49
C GLY A 235 14.89 11.29 -0.28
N ALA A 236 14.24 10.78 -1.33
CA ALA A 236 13.44 9.57 -1.27
C ALA A 236 14.28 8.32 -0.99
N LEU A 237 15.41 8.16 -1.69
CA LEU A 237 16.36 7.07 -1.45
C LEU A 237 16.86 7.08 0.00
N THR A 238 17.24 8.27 0.50
CA THR A 238 17.68 8.45 1.88
C THR A 238 16.59 8.11 2.89
N THR A 239 15.37 8.59 2.65
CA THR A 239 14.22 8.39 3.54
C THR A 239 13.87 6.90 3.68
N TRP A 240 13.84 6.17 2.57
CA TRP A 240 13.32 4.80 2.56
C TRP A 240 14.41 3.74 2.69
N PHE A 241 15.62 4.01 2.20
CA PHE A 241 16.71 3.03 2.13
C PHE A 241 17.96 3.44 2.92
N GLY A 242 17.90 4.56 3.64
CA GLY A 242 18.97 5.06 4.51
C GLY A 242 20.02 5.87 3.77
N PRO A 243 21.08 6.35 4.45
CA PRO A 243 22.08 7.22 3.84
C PRO A 243 22.82 6.54 2.68
N ALA A 244 23.34 7.38 1.78
CA ALA A 244 24.26 6.99 0.72
C ALA A 244 25.46 6.22 1.31
N ASN A 245 25.90 5.16 0.64
CA ASN A 245 27.16 4.51 0.99
C ASN A 245 28.32 5.50 0.82
N ALA A 246 29.32 5.41 1.70
CA ALA A 246 30.56 6.15 1.52
C ALA A 246 31.24 5.66 0.22
N ALA A 247 31.73 6.62 -0.58
CA ALA A 247 32.47 6.36 -1.82
C ALA A 247 33.82 5.68 -1.57
#